data_AF-M1ES85-F1
#
_entry.id   AF-M1ES85-F1
#
_cell.length_a   1.000
_cell.length_b   1.000
_cell.length_c   1.000
_cell.angle_alpha   90.00
_cell.angle_beta   90.00
_cell.angle_gamma   90.00
#
_symmetry.space_group_name_H-M   'P 1'
#
loop_
_entity.id
_entity.type
_entity.pdbx_description
1 polymer ?
#
loop_
_entity_poly.entity_id
_entity_poly.type
_entity_poly.pdbx_seq_one_letter_code
_entity_poly.pdbx_strand_id
1 'polypeptide(L)'
;ALQLAAANEPTFFLYAEQLARKEVEIASLRKQKHRLEGEVRQLQDRLLEDGERHREQVAALQSHIEKNIRDQSREGANLEYLKNIIYRFLTLPDSLGRQQTLTAILTILHFSPEEKQAITRLPTGGSWWPSGK
;
A
#
# COMPACT_ATOMS: atom_id res chain seq x y z
N ALA A 1 42.88 -67.22 -40.28
CA ALA A 1 42.69 -66.08 -39.36
C ALA A 1 41.49 -65.17 -39.71
N LEU A 2 40.90 -65.24 -40.92
CA LEU A 2 39.82 -64.32 -41.34
C LEU A 2 38.38 -64.72 -40.95
N GLN A 3 38.12 -65.97 -40.53
CA GLN A 3 36.75 -66.43 -40.23
C GLN A 3 36.20 -66.00 -38.86
N LEU A 4 37.05 -65.61 -37.91
CA LEU A 4 36.63 -65.14 -36.58
C LEU A 4 36.09 -63.70 -36.59
N ALA A 5 36.42 -62.91 -37.62
CA ALA A 5 35.92 -61.55 -37.77
C ALA A 5 34.46 -61.49 -38.25
N ALA A 6 34.07 -62.36 -39.21
CA ALA A 6 32.73 -62.38 -39.79
C ALA A 6 31.65 -62.87 -38.79
N ALA A 7 32.00 -63.71 -37.82
CA ALA A 7 31.07 -64.20 -36.81
C ALA A 7 30.67 -63.12 -35.78
N ASN A 8 31.50 -62.08 -35.61
CA ASN A 8 31.28 -60.98 -34.66
C ASN A 8 30.70 -59.69 -35.29
N GLU A 9 30.67 -59.59 -36.62
CA GLU A 9 30.03 -58.48 -37.36
C GLU A 9 28.57 -58.19 -36.98
N PRO A 10 27.66 -59.19 -36.89
CA PRO A 10 26.27 -58.93 -36.52
C PRO A 10 26.13 -58.42 -35.08
N THR A 11 26.97 -58.90 -34.16
CA THR A 11 27.01 -58.43 -32.76
C THR A 11 27.54 -57.01 -32.66
N PHE A 12 28.55 -56.67 -33.45
CA PHE A 12 29.10 -55.31 -33.53
C PHE A 12 28.07 -54.31 -34.07
N PHE A 13 27.32 -54.68 -35.11
CA PHE A 13 26.27 -53.83 -35.67
C PHE A 13 25.14 -53.55 -34.65
N LEU A 14 24.69 -54.57 -33.92
CA LEU A 14 23.67 -54.41 -32.87
C LEU A 14 24.16 -53.51 -31.72
N TYR A 15 25.43 -53.63 -31.33
CA TYR A 15 26.02 -52.76 -30.30
C TYR A 15 26.13 -51.30 -30.78
N ALA A 16 26.55 -51.08 -32.02
CA ALA A 16 26.62 -49.75 -32.62
C ALA A 16 25.22 -49.09 -32.69
N GLU A 17 24.18 -49.85 -33.04
CA GLU A 17 22.80 -49.38 -33.03
C GLU A 17 22.33 -48.99 -31.61
N GLN A 18 22.61 -49.83 -30.60
CA GLN A 18 22.28 -49.52 -29.22
C GLN A 18 23.00 -48.27 -28.71
N LEU A 19 24.27 -48.10 -29.08
CA LEU A 19 25.05 -46.91 -28.75
C LEU A 19 24.42 -45.66 -29.38
N ALA A 20 24.06 -45.71 -30.67
CA ALA A 20 23.40 -44.61 -31.36
C ALA A 20 22.07 -44.23 -30.70
N ARG A 21 21.25 -45.21 -30.31
CA ARG A 21 19.99 -44.96 -29.58
C ARG A 21 20.25 -44.23 -28.25
N LYS A 22 21.25 -44.66 -27.48
CA LYS A 22 21.63 -44.00 -26.23
C LYS A 22 22.17 -42.58 -26.45
N GLU A 23 22.95 -42.36 -27.49
CA GLU A 23 23.48 -41.02 -27.82
C GLU A 23 22.34 -40.04 -28.16
N VAL A 24 21.35 -40.49 -28.92
CA VAL A 24 20.15 -39.69 -29.24
C VAL A 24 19.35 -39.38 -27.97
N GLU A 25 19.16 -40.36 -27.08
CA GLU A 25 18.47 -40.16 -25.81
C GLU A 25 19.22 -39.16 -24.92
N ILE A 26 20.54 -39.29 -24.79
CA ILE A 26 21.39 -38.36 -24.04
C ILE A 26 21.29 -36.95 -24.62
N ALA A 27 21.32 -36.80 -25.95
CA ALA A 27 21.19 -35.51 -26.60
C ALA A 27 19.81 -34.87 -26.33
N SER A 28 18.74 -35.66 -26.39
CA SER A 28 17.38 -35.23 -26.04
C SER A 28 17.30 -34.77 -24.58
N LEU A 29 17.80 -35.57 -23.64
CA LEU A 29 17.82 -35.24 -22.21
C LEU A 29 18.64 -33.98 -21.92
N ARG A 30 19.79 -33.80 -22.58
CA ARG A 30 20.59 -32.56 -22.46
C ARG A 30 19.82 -31.33 -22.94
N LYS A 31 19.09 -31.45 -24.06
CA LYS A 31 18.25 -30.36 -24.58
C LYS A 31 17.10 -30.03 -23.62
N GLN A 32 16.45 -31.03 -23.05
CA GLN A 32 15.38 -30.83 -22.07
C GLN A 32 15.93 -30.19 -20.78
N LYS A 33 17.06 -30.67 -20.27
CA LYS A 33 17.74 -30.07 -19.12
C LYS A 33 18.02 -28.59 -19.37
N HIS A 34 18.65 -28.26 -20.51
CA HIS A 34 18.98 -26.87 -20.83
C HIS A 34 17.73 -25.98 -20.90
N ARG A 35 16.63 -26.49 -21.47
CA ARG A 35 15.35 -25.79 -21.50
C ARG A 35 14.82 -25.53 -20.09
N LEU A 36 14.79 -26.55 -19.24
CA LEU A 36 14.32 -26.42 -17.86
C LEU A 36 15.19 -25.46 -17.04
N GLU A 37 16.51 -25.49 -17.22
CA GLU A 37 17.42 -24.51 -16.61
C GLU A 37 17.14 -23.07 -17.06
N GLY A 38 16.71 -22.88 -18.31
CA GLY A 38 16.25 -21.59 -18.82
C GLY A 38 14.94 -21.14 -18.18
N GLU A 39 13.95 -22.04 -18.10
CA GLU A 39 12.65 -21.77 -17.48
C GLU A 39 12.81 -21.44 -15.97
N VAL A 40 13.71 -22.14 -15.26
CA VAL A 40 14.02 -21.84 -13.85
C VAL A 40 14.61 -20.44 -13.69
N ARG A 41 15.55 -20.03 -14.54
CA ARG A 41 16.12 -18.68 -14.49
C ARG A 41 15.05 -17.61 -14.71
N GLN A 42 14.20 -17.81 -15.73
CA GLN A 42 13.09 -16.88 -16.01
C GLN A 42 12.07 -16.80 -14.86
N LEU A 43 11.85 -17.89 -14.13
CA LEU A 43 10.99 -17.88 -12.93
C LEU A 43 11.65 -17.16 -11.76
N GLN A 44 12.97 -17.33 -11.58
CA GLN A 44 13.73 -16.63 -10.55
C GLN A 44 13.74 -15.11 -10.78
N ASP A 45 13.97 -14.67 -12.03
CA ASP A 45 13.96 -13.24 -12.38
C ASP A 45 12.58 -12.61 -12.10
N ARG A 46 11.49 -13.29 -12.52
CA ARG A 46 10.12 -12.83 -12.23
C ARG A 46 9.82 -12.77 -10.74
N LEU A 47 10.27 -13.75 -9.96
CA LEU A 47 10.06 -13.77 -8.51
C LEU A 47 10.76 -12.58 -7.82
N LEU A 48 11.95 -12.21 -8.29
CA LEU A 48 12.67 -11.04 -7.78
C LEU A 48 11.94 -9.74 -8.12
N GLU A 49 11.54 -9.56 -9.39
CA GLU A 49 10.77 -8.39 -9.84
C GLU A 49 9.45 -8.23 -9.06
N ASP A 50 8.68 -9.31 -8.95
CA ASP A 50 7.43 -9.31 -8.19
C ASP A 50 7.69 -9.07 -6.69
N GLY A 51 8.76 -9.64 -6.15
CA GLY A 51 9.15 -9.45 -4.74
C GLY A 51 9.44 -7.99 -4.39
N GLU A 52 10.23 -7.31 -5.23
CA GLU A 52 10.53 -5.87 -5.05
C GLU A 52 9.27 -5.03 -5.22
N ARG A 53 8.47 -5.30 -6.26
CA ARG A 53 7.21 -4.58 -6.51
C ARG A 53 6.22 -4.73 -5.35
N HIS A 54 6.09 -5.91 -4.76
CA HIS A 54 5.23 -6.10 -3.58
C HIS A 54 5.78 -5.37 -2.36
N ARG A 55 7.10 -5.38 -2.15
CA ARG A 55 7.74 -4.65 -1.04
C ARG A 55 7.47 -3.15 -1.13
N GLU A 56 7.60 -2.56 -2.32
CA GLU A 56 7.27 -1.16 -2.56
C GLU A 56 5.80 -0.85 -2.28
N GLN A 57 4.87 -1.70 -2.75
CA GLN A 57 3.45 -1.52 -2.49
C GLN A 57 3.11 -1.59 -1.00
N VAL A 58 3.70 -2.54 -0.26
CA VAL A 58 3.51 -2.66 1.19
C VAL A 58 4.03 -1.41 1.89
N ALA A 59 5.22 -0.91 1.54
CA ALA A 59 5.78 0.30 2.12
C ALA A 59 4.89 1.53 1.85
N ALA A 60 4.38 1.67 0.62
CA ALA A 60 3.48 2.76 0.25
C ALA A 60 2.16 2.70 1.04
N LEU A 61 1.56 1.50 1.16
CA LEU A 61 0.34 1.29 1.93
C LEU A 61 0.53 1.57 3.42
N GLN A 62 1.66 1.13 4.00
CA GLN A 62 2.00 1.43 5.40
C GLN A 62 2.12 2.93 5.65
N SER A 63 2.80 3.66 4.76
CA SER A 63 2.91 5.12 4.83
C SER A 63 1.53 5.81 4.76
N HIS A 64 0.63 5.32 3.90
CA HIS A 64 -0.75 5.82 3.83
C HIS A 64 -1.53 5.55 5.11
N ILE A 65 -1.39 4.38 5.72
CA ILE A 65 -2.02 4.04 7.01
C ILE A 65 -1.51 4.98 8.11
N GLU A 66 -0.19 5.15 8.25
CA GLU A 66 0.40 6.05 9.25
C GLU A 66 -0.03 7.50 9.06
N LYS A 67 -0.13 7.96 7.81
CA LYS A 67 -0.69 9.28 7.50
C LYS A 67 -2.15 9.37 7.96
N ASN A 68 -2.98 8.39 7.62
CA ASN A 68 -4.39 8.39 7.99
C ASN A 68 -4.59 8.38 9.51
N ILE A 69 -3.82 7.57 10.25
CA ILE A 69 -3.85 7.54 11.73
C ILE A 69 -3.49 8.91 12.30
N ARG A 70 -2.45 9.56 11.76
CA ARG A 70 -2.06 10.92 12.21
C ARG A 70 -3.13 11.94 11.91
N ASP A 71 -3.73 11.90 10.72
CA ASP A 71 -4.78 12.82 10.32
C ASP A 71 -6.03 12.62 11.19
N GLN A 72 -6.45 11.37 11.43
CA GLN A 72 -7.58 11.04 12.31
C GLN A 72 -7.33 11.45 13.78
N SER A 73 -6.11 11.24 14.28
CA SER A 73 -5.72 11.70 15.63
C SER A 73 -5.76 13.23 15.73
N ARG A 74 -5.32 13.96 14.69
CA ARG A 74 -5.40 15.41 14.63
C ARG A 74 -6.84 15.90 14.52
N GLU A 75 -7.69 15.25 13.73
CA GLU A 75 -9.13 15.55 13.68
C GLU A 75 -9.78 15.36 15.06
N GLY A 76 -9.49 14.27 15.76
CA GLY A 76 -9.95 14.05 17.12
C GLY A 76 -9.49 15.13 18.11
N ALA A 77 -8.21 15.50 18.07
CA ALA A 77 -7.64 16.55 18.92
C ALA A 77 -8.21 17.95 18.58
N ASN A 78 -8.41 18.25 17.30
CA ASN A 78 -9.01 19.49 16.83
C ASN A 78 -10.48 19.59 17.27
N LEU A 79 -11.23 18.49 17.21
CA LEU A 79 -12.63 18.44 17.68
C LEU A 79 -12.71 18.58 19.21
N GLU A 80 -11.79 17.97 19.94
CA GLU A 80 -11.73 18.14 21.40
C GLU A 80 -11.39 19.59 21.79
N TYR A 81 -10.46 20.22 21.07
CA TYR A 81 -10.16 21.63 21.25
C TYR A 81 -11.38 22.51 20.94
N LEU A 82 -12.07 22.25 19.82
CA LEU A 82 -13.29 22.97 19.45
C LEU A 82 -14.38 22.79 20.52
N LYS A 83 -14.59 21.57 21.03
CA LYS A 83 -15.50 21.28 22.17
C LYS A 83 -15.16 22.16 23.38
N ASN A 84 -13.88 22.25 23.75
CA ASN A 84 -13.44 23.04 24.89
C ASN A 84 -13.67 24.55 24.70
N ILE A 85 -13.46 25.05 23.47
CA ILE A 85 -13.75 26.46 23.16
C ILE A 85 -15.25 26.73 23.17
N ILE A 86 -16.07 25.85 22.59
CA ILE A 86 -17.53 25.97 22.64
C ILE A 86 -18.01 25.95 24.08
N TYR A 87 -17.51 25.03 24.90
CA TYR A 87 -17.82 25.00 26.34
C TYR A 87 -17.50 26.34 27.00
N ARG A 88 -16.27 26.86 26.81
CA ARG A 88 -15.88 28.17 27.37
C ARG A 88 -16.77 29.30 26.85
N PHE A 89 -17.09 29.34 25.56
CA PHE A 89 -17.97 30.34 24.96
C PHE A 89 -19.36 30.35 25.65
N LEU A 90 -19.90 29.16 25.95
CA LEU A 90 -21.20 29.00 26.60
C LEU A 90 -21.17 29.33 28.11
N THR A 91 -20.05 29.07 28.80
CA THR A 91 -19.95 29.25 30.26
C THR A 91 -19.33 30.58 30.69
N LEU A 92 -18.62 31.29 29.81
CA LEU A 92 -17.95 32.55 30.13
C LEU A 92 -18.98 33.65 30.45
N PRO A 93 -18.94 34.26 31.65
CA PRO A 93 -19.81 35.37 32.01
C PRO A 93 -19.36 36.70 31.40
N ASP A 94 -18.06 36.83 31.10
CA ASP A 94 -17.45 38.03 30.52
C ASP A 94 -17.73 38.13 29.01
N SER A 95 -18.13 39.33 28.57
CA SER A 95 -18.46 39.61 27.18
C SER A 95 -17.22 39.63 26.27
N LEU A 96 -16.08 40.11 26.78
CA LEU A 96 -14.84 40.14 26.02
C LEU A 96 -14.29 38.71 25.79
N GLY A 97 -14.21 37.90 26.85
CA GLY A 97 -13.83 36.49 26.74
C GLY A 97 -14.76 35.67 25.85
N ARG A 98 -16.07 35.98 25.86
CA ARG A 98 -17.05 35.37 24.95
C ARG A 98 -16.81 35.78 23.49
N GLN A 99 -16.48 37.03 23.21
CA GLN A 99 -16.13 37.45 21.84
C GLN A 99 -14.81 36.82 21.34
N GLN A 100 -13.82 36.70 22.20
CA GLN A 100 -12.55 36.04 21.86
C GLN A 100 -12.76 34.56 21.51
N THR A 101 -13.53 33.85 22.32
CA THR A 101 -13.87 32.43 22.05
C THR A 101 -14.72 32.27 20.80
N LEU A 102 -15.68 33.17 20.54
CA LEU A 102 -16.41 33.20 19.26
C LEU A 102 -15.47 33.38 18.06
N THR A 103 -14.55 34.33 18.14
CA THR A 103 -13.56 34.58 17.08
C THR A 103 -12.70 33.35 16.82
N ALA A 104 -12.30 32.63 17.88
CA ALA A 104 -11.59 31.37 17.75
C ALA A 104 -12.45 30.30 17.05
N ILE A 105 -13.73 30.14 17.42
CA ILE A 105 -14.66 29.19 16.77
C ILE A 105 -14.77 29.49 15.27
N LEU A 106 -15.03 30.75 14.90
CA LEU A 106 -15.16 31.19 13.50
C LEU A 106 -13.89 30.92 12.68
N THR A 107 -12.73 30.96 13.34
CA THR A 107 -11.43 30.74 12.71
C THR A 107 -11.16 29.25 12.53
N ILE A 108 -11.38 28.44 13.57
CA ILE A 108 -11.19 26.97 13.54
C ILE A 108 -12.13 26.32 12.53
N LEU A 109 -13.36 26.83 12.42
CA LEU A 109 -14.37 26.35 11.48
C LEU A 109 -14.31 27.03 10.10
N HIS A 110 -13.31 27.89 9.86
CA HIS A 110 -13.05 28.52 8.56
C HIS A 110 -14.27 29.28 7.97
N PHE A 111 -14.99 30.03 8.80
CA PHE A 111 -16.13 30.84 8.35
C PHE A 111 -15.71 31.86 7.30
N SER A 112 -16.55 32.04 6.28
CA SER A 112 -16.35 33.02 5.23
C SER A 112 -16.47 34.46 5.77
N PRO A 113 -15.91 35.47 5.08
CA PRO A 113 -16.09 36.87 5.45
C PRO A 113 -17.57 37.29 5.56
N GLU A 114 -18.43 36.78 4.67
CA GLU A 114 -19.87 37.04 4.64
C GLU A 114 -20.57 36.45 5.87
N GLU A 115 -20.25 35.19 6.21
CA GLU A 115 -20.80 34.51 7.39
C GLU A 115 -20.38 35.21 8.68
N LYS A 116 -19.11 35.64 8.77
CA LYS A 116 -18.61 36.42 9.91
C LYS A 116 -19.36 37.73 10.08
N GLN A 117 -19.62 38.45 8.98
CA GLN A 117 -20.39 39.70 9.01
C GLN A 117 -21.85 39.48 9.41
N ALA A 118 -22.48 38.39 8.98
CA ALA A 118 -23.83 38.06 9.39
C ALA A 118 -23.91 37.85 10.91
N ILE A 119 -22.94 37.11 11.48
CA ILE A 119 -22.87 36.79 12.91
C ILE A 119 -22.58 38.02 13.77
N THR A 120 -21.68 38.92 13.33
CA THR A 120 -21.38 40.16 14.09
C THR A 120 -22.50 41.18 14.06
N ARG A 121 -23.40 41.11 13.07
CA ARG A 121 -24.59 41.97 12.98
C ARG A 121 -25.75 41.50 13.86
N LEU A 122 -25.71 40.26 14.40
CA LEU A 122 -26.69 39.83 15.37
C LEU A 122 -26.55 40.65 16.66
N PRO A 123 -27.66 41.15 17.25
CA PRO A 123 -27.61 41.88 18.50
C PRO A 123 -27.01 41.00 19.61
N THR A 124 -25.85 41.38 20.12
CA THR A 124 -25.16 40.73 21.25
C THR A 124 -25.93 40.79 22.57
N GLY A 125 -27.04 41.54 22.62
CA GLY A 125 -27.93 41.70 23.78
C GLY A 125 -29.30 41.03 23.65
N GLY A 126 -29.61 40.37 22.53
CA GLY A 126 -30.81 39.55 22.40
C GLY A 126 -30.53 38.17 22.97
N SER A 127 -31.31 37.73 23.95
CA SER A 127 -31.21 36.40 24.57
C SER A 127 -31.37 35.31 23.50
N TRP A 128 -30.28 34.92 22.83
CA TRP A 128 -30.24 33.75 21.94
C TRP A 128 -30.57 32.49 22.76
N TRP A 129 -30.22 32.49 24.05
CA TRP A 129 -30.57 31.42 24.98
C TRP A 129 -31.93 31.61 25.64
N PRO A 130 -32.78 30.56 25.66
CA PRO A 130 -33.91 30.55 26.58
C PRO A 130 -33.29 30.53 27.98
N SER A 131 -33.45 31.62 28.73
CA SER A 131 -33.14 31.65 30.15
C SER A 131 -33.93 30.52 30.80
N GLY A 132 -33.24 29.46 31.21
CA GLY A 132 -33.83 28.35 31.94
C GLY A 132 -34.53 28.92 33.17
N LYS A 133 -35.81 28.62 33.29
CA LYS A 133 -36.57 28.80 34.53
C LYS A 133 -36.03 27.88 35.62
#